data_AF-C5FJ53-F1
#
_entry.id   AF-C5FJ53-F1
#
_cell.length_a   1.000
_cell.length_b   1.000
_cell.length_c   1.000
_cell.angle_alpha   90.00
_cell.angle_beta   90.00
_cell.angle_gamma   90.00
#
_symmetry.space_group_name_H-M   'P 1'
#
loop_
_entity.id
_entity.type
_entity.pdbx_description
1 polymer ?
#
loop_
_entity_poly.entity_id
_entity_poly.type
_entity_poly.pdbx_seq_one_letter_code
_entity_poly.pdbx_strand_id
1 'polypeptide(L)'
;MSSQLTPERYTAMDILFANTPKKEEKKKDEIVMPGLEPKLEISQISFTSEFIPLEDAFGDQIPAKVPLSEVIWNDHQASTCRITSSVELDSQTAEPGPSINYDMLNKMIINVPRRMPDTYVKAFQILALTRVRYLAAYQVFMEEKRNTTDSFATGKILFDKKLHIHRNPTLYSKSVAAENEAALRKIFTECAKLKEQFEEYRRNLMRSIYELIRVKGLAMPYIVRLRAAYLEVQRQCQEQKERERLEKVRLENERNEKKRLAREKTRRENAQKVALKEDAATKARKALEAEAWAAYLAKSKRQREEDEADHSRGAKRVNLGNGY
;
A
#
# COMPACT_ATOMS: atom_id res chain seq x y z
N MET A 1 38.33 -5.48 44.47
CA MET A 1 38.69 -5.60 43.05
C MET A 1 37.95 -4.53 42.28
N SER A 2 38.74 -3.60 41.75
CA SER A 2 38.63 -2.77 40.54
C SER A 2 37.30 -2.32 39.93
N SER A 3 37.39 -1.06 39.50
CA SER A 3 36.82 -0.38 38.31
C SER A 3 35.32 -0.05 38.31
N GLN A 4 34.94 1.20 38.58
CA GLN A 4 34.98 2.39 37.69
C GLN A 4 33.87 2.37 36.61
N LEU A 5 32.93 3.32 36.64
CA LEU A 5 32.85 4.44 35.69
C LEU A 5 31.62 5.33 35.92
N THR A 6 31.91 6.61 35.78
CA THR A 6 31.22 7.91 35.88
C THR A 6 29.77 8.09 35.36
N PRO A 7 29.12 9.22 35.74
CA PRO A 7 27.76 9.58 35.36
C PRO A 7 27.75 10.39 34.05
N GLU A 8 26.97 9.98 33.05
CA GLU A 8 26.64 10.84 31.93
C GLU A 8 25.32 11.58 32.17
N ARG A 9 25.46 12.90 32.17
CA ARG A 9 24.41 13.91 32.20
C ARG A 9 23.51 13.76 30.97
N TYR A 10 22.28 13.29 31.14
CA TYR A 10 21.21 13.64 30.21
C TYR A 10 20.71 15.04 30.55
N THR A 11 20.92 15.94 29.60
CA THR A 11 20.47 17.33 29.63
C THR A 11 18.97 17.39 29.44
N ALA A 12 18.34 18.29 30.18
CA ALA A 12 16.91 18.55 30.19
C ALA A 12 16.41 19.03 28.82
N MET A 13 15.99 18.12 27.95
CA MET A 13 15.17 18.42 26.77
C MET A 13 14.19 17.29 26.38
N ASP A 14 14.04 16.24 27.19
CA ASP A 14 13.11 15.13 26.91
C ASP A 14 11.86 15.10 27.82
N ILE A 15 11.63 16.13 28.63
CA ILE A 15 10.54 16.15 29.65
C ILE A 15 9.39 17.12 29.28
N LEU A 16 9.25 17.53 28.01
CA LEU A 16 8.20 18.50 27.62
C LEU A 16 7.14 18.01 26.63
N PHE A 17 7.09 16.72 26.27
CA PHE A 17 6.00 16.19 25.41
C PHE A 17 5.38 14.86 25.88
N ALA A 18 5.46 14.56 27.17
CA ALA A 18 4.70 13.46 27.78
C ALA A 18 3.61 14.05 28.67
N ASN A 19 2.53 14.57 28.07
CA ASN A 19 1.17 14.62 28.64
C ASN A 19 0.26 15.48 27.75
N THR A 20 -0.33 14.87 26.72
CA THR A 20 -1.66 15.26 26.25
C THR A 20 -2.54 14.01 26.22
N PRO A 21 -3.82 14.11 26.64
CA PRO A 21 -4.64 12.93 26.89
C PRO A 21 -4.95 12.21 25.59
N LYS A 22 -4.69 10.90 25.57
CA LYS A 22 -5.15 9.97 24.52
C LYS A 22 -6.66 10.10 24.41
N LYS A 23 -7.11 10.78 23.36
CA LYS A 23 -8.50 10.71 22.91
C LYS A 23 -8.73 9.26 22.51
N GLU A 24 -9.58 8.57 23.28
CA GLU A 24 -10.08 7.25 22.92
C GLU A 24 -10.63 7.32 21.49
N GLU A 25 -9.88 6.71 20.56
CA GLU A 25 -10.44 6.33 19.28
C GLU A 25 -11.54 5.33 19.61
N LYS A 26 -12.79 5.80 19.54
CA LYS A 26 -13.95 4.91 19.41
C LYS A 26 -13.57 3.89 18.34
N LYS A 27 -13.32 2.64 18.76
CA LYS A 27 -13.35 1.48 17.87
C LYS A 27 -14.68 1.60 17.14
N LYS A 28 -14.62 2.08 15.90
CA LYS A 28 -15.71 1.83 14.97
C LYS A 28 -15.74 0.31 14.90
N ASP A 29 -16.89 -0.26 15.24
CA ASP A 29 -17.19 -1.61 14.83
C ASP A 29 -16.99 -1.64 13.32
N GLU A 30 -15.81 -2.10 12.91
CA GLU A 30 -15.54 -2.47 11.55
C GLU A 30 -16.52 -3.60 11.31
N ILE A 31 -17.58 -3.32 10.55
CA ILE A 31 -18.44 -4.37 10.03
C ILE A 31 -17.55 -5.13 9.05
N VAL A 32 -16.72 -6.03 9.58
CA VAL A 32 -16.01 -7.04 8.82
C VAL A 32 -17.12 -7.91 8.27
N MET A 33 -17.47 -7.63 7.02
CA MET A 33 -18.42 -8.43 6.26
C MET A 33 -17.79 -9.81 6.04
N PRO A 34 -18.28 -10.87 6.68
CA PRO A 34 -17.79 -12.21 6.41
C PRO A 34 -18.18 -12.55 4.97
N GLY A 35 -17.22 -12.90 4.11
CA GLY A 35 -17.50 -13.39 2.74
C GLY A 35 -16.76 -12.71 1.59
N LEU A 36 -15.86 -11.74 1.86
CA LEU A 36 -14.94 -11.18 0.85
C LEU A 36 -13.52 -11.74 0.93
N GLU A 37 -13.31 -12.80 1.73
CA GLU A 37 -12.03 -13.51 1.76
C GLU A 37 -11.82 -14.29 0.45
N PRO A 38 -10.59 -14.22 -0.13
CA PRO A 38 -10.33 -14.76 -1.45
C PRO A 38 -10.23 -16.29 -1.49
N LYS A 39 -10.10 -16.99 -0.35
CA LYS A 39 -9.72 -18.41 -0.35
C LYS A 39 -10.52 -19.22 0.67
N LEU A 40 -11.64 -19.79 0.21
CA LEU A 40 -12.14 -21.03 0.81
C LEU A 40 -11.18 -22.14 0.36
N GLU A 41 -10.30 -22.54 1.28
CA GLU A 41 -9.30 -23.57 1.06
C GLU A 41 -9.88 -24.93 1.45
N ILE A 42 -9.77 -25.92 0.56
CA ILE A 42 -10.13 -27.30 0.86
C ILE A 42 -8.85 -28.10 1.10
N SER A 43 -8.87 -29.04 2.06
CA SER A 43 -7.77 -29.97 2.24
C SER A 43 -7.60 -30.85 1.01
N GLN A 44 -6.36 -31.07 0.56
CA GLN A 44 -6.05 -31.83 -0.66
C GLN A 44 -6.58 -33.30 -0.60
N ILE A 45 -6.87 -33.81 0.60
CA ILE A 45 -7.49 -35.13 0.87
C ILE A 45 -8.85 -35.29 0.17
N SER A 46 -9.56 -34.20 -0.14
CA SER A 46 -10.82 -34.26 -0.89
C SER A 46 -10.64 -34.57 -2.38
N PHE A 47 -9.43 -34.39 -2.96
CA PHE A 47 -9.16 -34.51 -4.40
C PHE A 47 -8.63 -35.87 -4.86
N THR A 48 -8.24 -36.74 -3.93
CA THR A 48 -7.38 -37.89 -4.23
C THR A 48 -8.03 -39.26 -3.92
N SER A 49 -9.23 -39.54 -4.42
CA SER A 49 -9.66 -40.97 -4.45
C SER A 49 -10.55 -41.36 -5.62
N GLU A 50 -10.14 -41.08 -6.86
CA GLU A 50 -10.67 -41.93 -7.95
C GLU A 50 -10.07 -43.34 -7.94
N PHE A 51 -8.95 -43.58 -7.23
CA PHE A 51 -8.40 -44.94 -7.00
C PHE A 51 -7.67 -44.99 -5.62
N ILE A 52 -7.99 -46.00 -4.81
CA ILE A 52 -7.47 -46.43 -3.47
C ILE A 52 -5.98 -46.06 -3.16
N PRO A 53 -5.52 -46.04 -1.88
CA PRO A 53 -5.82 -45.21 -0.70
C PRO A 53 -4.70 -44.13 -0.46
N LEU A 54 -4.88 -43.18 0.45
CA LEU A 54 -3.77 -42.37 0.99
C LEU A 54 -3.69 -42.53 2.50
N GLU A 55 -3.26 -43.71 2.93
CA GLU A 55 -2.17 -43.72 3.90
C GLU A 55 -0.91 -44.05 3.09
N ASP A 56 0.00 -43.09 2.99
CA ASP A 56 1.34 -43.39 2.52
C ASP A 56 2.02 -44.23 3.61
N ALA A 57 2.69 -45.32 3.22
CA ALA A 57 3.35 -46.25 4.14
C ALA A 57 4.58 -45.63 4.84
N PHE A 58 4.86 -44.34 4.58
CA PHE A 58 6.03 -43.63 5.08
C PHE A 58 5.70 -42.16 5.45
N GLY A 59 4.99 -41.94 6.56
CA GLY A 59 5.28 -40.90 7.57
C GLY A 59 5.55 -39.42 7.21
N ASP A 60 5.29 -38.89 6.01
CA ASP A 60 5.59 -37.49 5.66
C ASP A 60 4.36 -36.58 5.43
N GLN A 61 4.56 -35.27 5.63
CA GLN A 61 3.56 -34.22 5.80
C GLN A 61 2.54 -34.09 4.65
N ILE A 62 1.26 -33.95 5.02
CA ILE A 62 0.14 -33.61 4.12
C ILE A 62 0.45 -32.28 3.39
N PRO A 63 0.55 -32.23 2.04
CA PRO A 63 0.87 -31.00 1.33
C PRO A 63 -0.31 -30.03 1.17
N ALA A 64 0.00 -28.84 0.64
CA ALA A 64 -0.76 -27.60 0.70
C ALA A 64 -2.23 -27.67 0.25
N LYS A 65 -3.10 -26.97 0.99
CA LYS A 65 -4.52 -26.78 0.65
C LYS A 65 -4.67 -26.10 -0.71
N VAL A 66 -5.52 -26.65 -1.58
CA VAL A 66 -5.82 -26.08 -2.90
C VAL A 66 -7.03 -25.14 -2.78
N PRO A 67 -7.00 -23.94 -3.39
CA PRO A 67 -8.16 -23.05 -3.42
C PRO A 67 -9.36 -23.71 -4.12
N LEU A 68 -10.56 -23.57 -3.56
CA LEU A 68 -11.78 -24.12 -4.16
C LEU A 68 -12.10 -23.56 -5.56
N SER A 69 -11.66 -22.33 -5.87
CA SER A 69 -11.81 -21.78 -7.22
C SER A 69 -10.99 -22.57 -8.25
N GLU A 70 -9.77 -22.97 -7.92
CA GLU A 70 -8.92 -23.75 -8.81
C GLU A 70 -9.51 -25.12 -9.10
N VAL A 71 -10.11 -25.72 -8.07
CA VAL A 71 -10.86 -26.99 -8.17
C VAL A 71 -12.01 -26.87 -9.16
N ILE A 72 -12.88 -25.88 -8.96
CA ILE A 72 -14.07 -25.69 -9.79
C ILE A 72 -13.65 -25.44 -11.24
N TRP A 73 -12.58 -24.67 -11.45
CA TRP A 73 -12.04 -24.39 -12.77
C TRP A 73 -11.50 -25.64 -13.46
N ASN A 74 -10.74 -26.47 -12.74
CA ASN A 74 -10.22 -27.73 -13.29
C ASN A 74 -11.37 -28.68 -13.68
N ASP A 75 -12.40 -28.78 -12.85
CA ASP A 75 -13.59 -29.59 -13.16
C ASP A 75 -14.36 -29.06 -14.39
N HIS A 76 -14.41 -27.73 -14.54
CA HIS A 76 -14.99 -27.09 -15.71
C HIS A 76 -14.21 -27.41 -16.98
N GLN A 77 -12.88 -27.21 -16.96
CA GLN A 77 -12.00 -27.51 -18.10
C GLN A 77 -12.02 -28.99 -18.49
N ALA A 78 -11.97 -29.87 -17.49
CA ALA A 78 -12.01 -31.32 -17.70
C ALA A 78 -13.42 -31.83 -18.04
N SER A 79 -14.45 -30.98 -17.97
CA SER A 79 -15.86 -31.36 -18.19
C SER A 79 -16.34 -32.50 -17.29
N THR A 80 -15.74 -32.67 -16.11
CA THR A 80 -16.05 -33.73 -15.13
C THR A 80 -17.33 -33.43 -14.36
N CYS A 81 -17.76 -32.16 -14.33
CA CYS A 81 -19.01 -31.70 -13.74
C CYS A 81 -19.89 -31.03 -14.81
N ARG A 82 -20.92 -31.75 -15.30
CA ARG A 82 -21.85 -31.25 -16.32
C ARG A 82 -22.62 -29.98 -15.91
N ILE A 83 -22.79 -29.77 -14.62
CA ILE A 83 -23.50 -28.60 -14.07
C ILE A 83 -22.69 -27.34 -14.32
N THR A 84 -21.41 -27.35 -13.92
CA THR A 84 -20.53 -26.20 -14.11
C THR A 84 -20.10 -26.06 -15.56
N SER A 85 -19.82 -27.14 -16.28
CA SER A 85 -19.41 -27.06 -17.69
C SER A 85 -20.51 -26.52 -18.63
N SER A 86 -21.77 -26.55 -18.20
CA SER A 86 -22.90 -25.95 -18.94
C SER A 86 -23.02 -24.44 -18.80
N VAL A 87 -22.18 -23.82 -17.96
CA VAL A 87 -22.21 -22.38 -17.65
C VAL A 87 -20.82 -21.79 -17.88
N GLU A 88 -20.77 -20.56 -18.41
CA GLU A 88 -19.51 -19.82 -18.49
C GLU A 88 -19.04 -19.44 -17.08
N LEU A 89 -17.81 -19.84 -16.76
CA LEU A 89 -17.14 -19.48 -15.51
C LEU A 89 -16.01 -18.48 -15.79
N ASP A 90 -15.85 -17.54 -14.87
CA ASP A 90 -14.66 -16.68 -14.83
C ASP A 90 -13.42 -17.52 -14.47
N SER A 91 -12.35 -17.41 -15.26
CA SER A 91 -11.15 -18.26 -15.11
C SER A 91 -10.31 -17.98 -13.86
N GLN A 92 -10.51 -16.83 -13.21
CA GLN A 92 -9.75 -16.46 -12.01
C GLN A 92 -10.50 -16.84 -10.74
N THR A 93 -11.82 -16.70 -10.75
CA THR A 93 -12.67 -16.92 -9.57
C THR A 93 -13.44 -18.24 -9.63
N ALA A 94 -13.53 -18.87 -10.80
CA ALA A 94 -14.36 -20.04 -11.08
C ALA A 94 -15.83 -19.85 -10.71
N GLU A 95 -16.30 -18.62 -10.80
CA GLU A 95 -17.67 -18.25 -10.52
C GLU A 95 -18.45 -18.02 -11.81
N PRO A 96 -19.74 -18.39 -11.82
CA PRO A 96 -20.61 -18.13 -12.95
C PRO A 96 -20.97 -16.64 -13.07
N GLY A 97 -21.37 -16.25 -14.27
CA GLY A 97 -21.92 -14.93 -14.58
C GLY A 97 -20.85 -13.84 -14.75
N PRO A 98 -21.22 -12.56 -14.62
CA PRO A 98 -20.30 -11.45 -14.86
C PRO A 98 -19.03 -11.54 -14.01
N SER A 99 -17.88 -11.30 -14.63
CA SER A 99 -16.61 -11.23 -13.92
C SER A 99 -16.58 -10.02 -12.99
N ILE A 100 -16.16 -10.26 -11.74
CA ILE A 100 -16.02 -9.22 -10.71
C ILE A 100 -14.61 -9.31 -10.15
N ASN A 101 -13.86 -8.22 -10.28
CA ASN A 101 -12.58 -8.08 -9.60
C ASN A 101 -12.81 -7.69 -8.13
N TYR A 102 -12.87 -8.70 -7.26
CA TYR A 102 -13.16 -8.53 -5.83
C TYR A 102 -12.08 -7.72 -5.10
N ASP A 103 -10.81 -7.83 -5.49
CA ASP A 103 -9.72 -7.04 -4.91
C ASP A 103 -9.90 -5.54 -5.17
N MET A 104 -10.26 -5.18 -6.41
CA MET A 104 -10.58 -3.81 -6.76
C MET A 104 -11.86 -3.36 -6.05
N LEU A 105 -12.89 -4.21 -5.98
CA LEU A 105 -14.13 -3.90 -5.26
C LEU A 105 -13.85 -3.58 -3.78
N ASN A 106 -13.04 -4.38 -3.11
CA ASN A 106 -12.60 -4.15 -1.73
C ASN A 106 -11.87 -2.81 -1.58
N LYS A 107 -10.91 -2.51 -2.48
CA LYS A 107 -10.21 -1.23 -2.47
C LYS A 107 -11.16 -0.04 -2.66
N MET A 108 -12.14 -0.15 -3.55
CA MET A 108 -13.12 0.91 -3.77
C MET A 108 -14.03 1.10 -2.54
N ILE A 109 -14.50 0.01 -1.93
CA ILE A 109 -15.33 0.04 -0.72
C ILE A 109 -14.62 0.78 0.42
N ILE A 110 -13.33 0.51 0.63
CA ILE A 110 -12.53 1.12 1.70
C ILE A 110 -12.27 2.61 1.45
N ASN A 111 -12.02 2.99 0.19
CA ASN A 111 -11.48 4.31 -0.15
C ASN A 111 -12.52 5.36 -0.58
N VAL A 112 -13.76 4.98 -0.95
CA VAL A 112 -14.69 5.92 -1.61
C VAL A 112 -15.57 6.75 -0.66
N PRO A 113 -16.26 6.22 0.37
CA PRO A 113 -16.91 7.13 1.34
C PRO A 113 -16.75 6.75 2.82
N ARG A 114 -16.71 7.76 3.70
CA ARG A 114 -16.82 7.61 5.18
C ARG A 114 -18.11 6.91 5.64
N ARG A 115 -19.14 6.83 4.78
CA ARG A 115 -20.39 6.08 4.98
C ARG A 115 -21.02 5.76 3.62
N MET A 116 -21.00 4.48 3.20
CA MET A 116 -21.71 4.05 1.99
C MET A 116 -23.22 4.12 2.20
N PRO A 117 -24.03 4.42 1.15
CA PRO A 117 -25.48 4.29 1.27
C PRO A 117 -25.87 2.85 1.61
N ASP A 118 -26.89 2.67 2.45
CA ASP A 118 -27.33 1.34 2.92
C ASP A 118 -27.68 0.38 1.78
N THR A 119 -28.09 0.90 0.64
CA THR A 119 -28.39 0.11 -0.57
C THR A 119 -27.14 -0.55 -1.15
N TYR A 120 -25.98 0.11 -1.13
CA TYR A 120 -24.71 -0.47 -1.56
C TYR A 120 -24.26 -1.53 -0.57
N VAL A 121 -24.34 -1.23 0.73
CA VAL A 121 -24.01 -2.18 1.80
C VAL A 121 -24.83 -3.45 1.58
N LYS A 122 -26.17 -3.34 1.56
CA LYS A 122 -27.07 -4.48 1.34
C LYS A 122 -26.74 -5.26 0.06
N ALA A 123 -26.50 -4.59 -1.06
CA ALA A 123 -26.15 -5.24 -2.32
C ALA A 123 -24.86 -6.07 -2.21
N PHE A 124 -23.82 -5.51 -1.58
CA PHE A 124 -22.54 -6.22 -1.39
C PHE A 124 -22.63 -7.31 -0.32
N GLN A 125 -23.47 -7.16 0.72
CA GLN A 125 -23.74 -8.24 1.67
C GLN A 125 -24.38 -9.44 0.98
N ILE A 126 -25.41 -9.19 0.17
CA ILE A 126 -26.12 -10.23 -0.58
C ILE A 126 -25.16 -10.90 -1.56
N LEU A 127 -24.31 -10.14 -2.25
CA LEU A 127 -23.28 -10.69 -3.12
C LEU A 127 -22.31 -11.63 -2.36
N ALA A 128 -21.76 -11.17 -1.24
CA ALA A 128 -20.82 -11.95 -0.44
C ALA A 128 -21.47 -13.25 0.11
N LEU A 129 -22.67 -13.16 0.67
CA LEU A 129 -23.40 -14.32 1.19
C LEU A 129 -23.75 -15.32 0.09
N THR A 130 -24.17 -14.83 -1.08
CA THR A 130 -24.52 -15.70 -2.23
C THR A 130 -23.29 -16.40 -2.77
N ARG A 131 -22.15 -15.72 -2.80
CA ARG A 131 -20.84 -16.32 -3.16
C ARG A 131 -20.46 -17.45 -2.22
N VAL A 132 -20.54 -17.23 -0.91
CA VAL A 132 -20.26 -18.27 0.10
C VAL A 132 -21.19 -19.47 -0.06
N ARG A 133 -22.50 -19.24 -0.29
CA ARG A 133 -23.47 -20.31 -0.52
C ARG A 133 -23.18 -21.13 -1.78
N TYR A 134 -22.77 -20.48 -2.86
CA TYR A 134 -22.36 -21.17 -4.08
C TYR A 134 -21.16 -22.09 -3.84
N LEU A 135 -20.11 -21.56 -3.21
CA LEU A 135 -18.90 -22.33 -2.90
C LEU A 135 -19.18 -23.50 -1.96
N ALA A 136 -19.96 -23.27 -0.90
CA ALA A 136 -20.37 -24.33 0.02
C ALA A 136 -21.23 -25.40 -0.68
N ALA A 137 -22.17 -25.00 -1.53
CA ALA A 137 -23.00 -25.93 -2.29
C ALA A 137 -22.16 -26.77 -3.26
N TYR A 138 -21.11 -26.19 -3.86
CA TYR A 138 -20.20 -26.93 -4.73
C TYR A 138 -19.40 -27.98 -3.95
N GLN A 139 -18.86 -27.60 -2.79
CA GLN A 139 -18.09 -28.50 -1.93
C GLN A 139 -18.93 -29.71 -1.49
N VAL A 140 -20.15 -29.47 -0.99
CA VAL A 140 -21.07 -30.55 -0.57
C VAL A 140 -21.46 -31.43 -1.76
N PHE A 141 -21.72 -30.83 -2.93
CA PHE A 141 -22.03 -31.60 -4.13
C PHE A 141 -20.88 -32.55 -4.52
N MET A 142 -19.63 -32.09 -4.45
CA MET A 142 -18.47 -32.91 -4.79
C MET A 142 -18.24 -34.03 -3.78
N GLU A 143 -18.40 -33.75 -2.49
CA GLU A 143 -18.33 -34.77 -1.44
C GLU A 143 -19.39 -35.85 -1.65
N GLU A 144 -20.64 -35.46 -1.92
CA GLU A 144 -21.71 -36.43 -2.15
C GLU A 144 -21.50 -37.22 -3.44
N LYS A 145 -20.99 -36.59 -4.51
CA LYS A 145 -20.64 -37.26 -5.77
C LYS A 145 -19.63 -38.38 -5.51
N ARG A 146 -18.62 -38.12 -4.70
CA ARG A 146 -17.58 -39.08 -4.32
C ARG A 146 -18.17 -40.22 -3.49
N ASN A 147 -18.88 -39.91 -2.41
CA ASN A 147 -19.54 -40.91 -1.55
C ASN A 147 -20.46 -41.83 -2.35
N THR A 148 -21.25 -41.27 -3.25
CA THR A 148 -22.15 -42.02 -4.13
C THR A 148 -21.35 -42.97 -5.04
N THR A 149 -20.27 -42.47 -5.66
CA THR A 149 -19.42 -43.26 -6.57
C THR A 149 -18.74 -44.42 -5.85
N ASP A 150 -18.19 -44.18 -4.65
CA ASP A 150 -17.52 -45.19 -3.83
C ASP A 150 -18.49 -46.30 -3.37
N SER A 151 -19.71 -45.90 -2.99
CA SER A 151 -20.78 -46.84 -2.61
C SER A 151 -21.21 -47.71 -3.80
N PHE A 152 -21.36 -47.13 -4.99
CA PHE A 152 -21.64 -47.89 -6.22
C PHE A 152 -20.50 -48.85 -6.59
N ALA A 153 -19.24 -48.43 -6.47
CA ALA A 153 -18.08 -49.28 -6.73
C ALA A 153 -18.04 -50.48 -5.77
N THR A 154 -18.30 -50.25 -4.48
CA THR A 154 -18.42 -51.31 -3.46
C THR A 154 -19.55 -52.28 -3.80
N GLY A 155 -20.70 -51.76 -4.21
CA GLY A 155 -21.84 -52.58 -4.65
C GLY A 155 -21.50 -53.47 -5.85
N LYS A 156 -20.73 -52.98 -6.82
CA LYS A 156 -20.27 -53.76 -7.97
C LYS A 156 -19.35 -54.91 -7.55
N ILE A 157 -18.38 -54.66 -6.67
CA ILE A 157 -17.48 -55.70 -6.15
C ILE A 157 -18.27 -56.81 -5.43
N LEU A 158 -19.24 -56.43 -4.59
CA LEU A 158 -20.09 -57.39 -3.87
C LEU A 158 -20.98 -58.20 -4.83
N PHE A 159 -21.44 -57.59 -5.92
CA PHE A 159 -22.21 -58.25 -6.97
C PHE A 159 -21.36 -59.25 -7.76
N ASP A 160 -20.14 -58.87 -8.16
CA ASP A 160 -19.21 -59.76 -8.84
C ASP A 160 -18.82 -60.95 -7.94
N LYS A 161 -18.64 -60.69 -6.63
CA LYS A 161 -18.44 -61.75 -5.62
C LYS A 161 -19.65 -62.67 -5.52
N LYS A 162 -20.89 -62.14 -5.56
CA LYS A 162 -22.11 -62.96 -5.59
C LYS A 162 -22.14 -63.88 -6.82
N LEU A 163 -21.81 -63.36 -7.99
CA LEU A 163 -21.71 -64.16 -9.22
C LEU A 163 -20.65 -65.25 -9.10
N HIS A 164 -19.49 -64.94 -8.52
CA HIS A 164 -18.41 -65.91 -8.32
C HIS A 164 -18.80 -67.03 -7.35
N ILE A 165 -19.44 -66.69 -6.22
CA ILE A 165 -19.97 -67.66 -5.25
C ILE A 165 -21.01 -68.57 -5.93
N HIS A 166 -21.91 -67.99 -6.74
CA HIS A 166 -22.94 -68.75 -7.44
C HIS A 166 -22.33 -69.73 -8.48
N ARG A 167 -21.27 -69.32 -9.18
CA ARG A 167 -20.56 -70.17 -10.15
C ARG A 167 -19.72 -71.26 -9.50
N ASN A 168 -19.25 -71.04 -8.27
CA ASN A 168 -18.35 -71.96 -7.56
C ASN A 168 -18.88 -72.31 -6.15
N PRO A 169 -20.05 -72.96 -6.02
CA PRO A 169 -20.70 -73.16 -4.74
C PRO A 169 -19.93 -74.09 -3.78
N THR A 170 -19.01 -74.92 -4.29
CA THR A 170 -18.16 -75.82 -3.51
C THR A 170 -16.98 -75.11 -2.83
N LEU A 171 -16.56 -73.94 -3.33
CA LEU A 171 -15.44 -73.17 -2.79
C LEU A 171 -15.83 -72.24 -1.63
N TYR A 172 -17.12 -72.04 -1.40
CA TYR A 172 -17.63 -71.09 -0.41
C TYR A 172 -18.62 -71.74 0.53
N SER A 173 -18.53 -71.41 1.82
CA SER A 173 -19.50 -71.84 2.81
C SER A 173 -20.84 -71.11 2.62
N LYS A 174 -21.93 -71.73 3.08
CA LYS A 174 -23.26 -71.09 3.09
C LYS A 174 -23.28 -69.79 3.91
N SER A 175 -22.44 -69.67 4.95
CA SER A 175 -22.31 -68.44 5.75
C SER A 175 -21.77 -67.28 4.91
N VAL A 176 -20.68 -67.52 4.15
CA VAL A 176 -20.06 -66.49 3.30
C VAL A 176 -21.02 -66.01 2.21
N ALA A 177 -21.83 -66.92 1.65
CA ALA A 177 -22.88 -66.57 0.70
C ALA A 177 -23.95 -65.66 1.33
N ALA A 178 -24.43 -66.01 2.53
CA ALA A 178 -25.44 -65.24 3.25
C ALA A 178 -24.93 -63.86 3.71
N GLU A 179 -23.68 -63.78 4.20
CA GLU A 179 -23.01 -62.52 4.56
C GLU A 179 -22.87 -61.59 3.36
N ASN A 180 -22.43 -62.11 2.22
CA ASN A 180 -22.32 -61.33 0.99
C ASN A 180 -23.69 -60.82 0.53
N GLU A 181 -24.74 -61.66 0.62
CA GLU A 181 -26.09 -61.26 0.27
C GLU A 181 -26.65 -60.17 1.21
N ALA A 182 -26.40 -60.27 2.51
CA ALA A 182 -26.79 -59.26 3.48
C ALA A 182 -26.07 -57.92 3.24
N ALA A 183 -24.75 -57.97 3.00
CA ALA A 183 -23.94 -56.79 2.66
C ALA A 183 -24.41 -56.13 1.36
N LEU A 184 -24.73 -56.94 0.34
CA LEU A 184 -25.25 -56.47 -0.94
C LEU A 184 -26.63 -55.78 -0.78
N ARG A 185 -27.52 -56.32 0.05
CA ARG A 185 -28.80 -55.64 0.35
C ARG A 185 -28.58 -54.31 1.05
N LYS A 186 -27.69 -54.26 2.03
CA LYS A 186 -27.36 -53.02 2.76
C LYS A 186 -26.80 -51.95 1.82
N ILE A 187 -25.80 -52.29 0.99
CA ILE A 187 -25.20 -51.32 0.07
C ILE A 187 -26.20 -50.83 -0.98
N PHE A 188 -27.11 -51.68 -1.48
CA PHE A 188 -28.15 -51.22 -2.40
C PHE A 188 -29.10 -50.20 -1.76
N THR A 189 -29.50 -50.42 -0.50
CA THR A 189 -30.32 -49.45 0.22
C THR A 189 -29.58 -48.14 0.50
N GLU A 190 -28.28 -48.21 0.74
CA GLU A 190 -27.42 -47.04 0.95
C GLU A 190 -27.23 -46.25 -0.36
N CYS A 191 -26.87 -46.92 -1.46
CA CYS A 191 -26.77 -46.31 -2.78
C CYS A 191 -28.07 -45.61 -3.20
N ALA A 192 -29.23 -46.17 -2.89
CA ALA A 192 -30.52 -45.54 -3.19
C ALA A 192 -30.67 -44.21 -2.43
N LYS A 193 -30.34 -44.18 -1.14
CA LYS A 193 -30.37 -42.96 -0.31
C LYS A 193 -29.35 -41.91 -0.78
N LEU A 194 -28.11 -42.32 -1.01
CA LEU A 194 -27.05 -41.44 -1.51
C LEU A 194 -27.42 -40.86 -2.88
N LYS A 195 -28.06 -41.65 -3.76
CA LYS A 195 -28.54 -41.15 -5.04
C LYS A 195 -29.63 -40.07 -4.89
N GLU A 196 -30.56 -40.23 -3.95
CA GLU A 196 -31.57 -39.21 -3.65
C GLU A 196 -30.94 -37.93 -3.11
N GLN A 197 -30.00 -38.06 -2.16
CA GLN A 197 -29.24 -36.93 -1.59
C GLN A 197 -28.41 -36.22 -2.65
N PHE A 198 -27.72 -36.98 -3.51
CA PHE A 198 -26.96 -36.44 -4.63
C PHE A 198 -27.84 -35.61 -5.56
N GLU A 199 -29.04 -36.08 -5.92
CA GLU A 199 -29.98 -35.33 -6.74
C GLU A 199 -30.52 -34.07 -6.05
N GLU A 200 -30.64 -34.07 -4.72
CA GLU A 200 -30.96 -32.88 -3.94
C GLU A 200 -29.82 -31.86 -3.99
N TYR A 201 -28.59 -32.27 -3.68
CA TYR A 201 -27.43 -31.38 -3.72
C TYR A 201 -27.15 -30.87 -5.13
N ARG A 202 -27.38 -31.69 -6.16
CA ARG A 202 -27.35 -31.28 -7.56
C ARG A 202 -28.28 -30.11 -7.84
N ARG A 203 -29.54 -30.22 -7.40
CA ARG A 203 -30.54 -29.13 -7.54
C ARG A 203 -30.18 -27.90 -6.72
N ASN A 204 -29.63 -28.09 -5.52
CA ASN A 204 -29.18 -26.98 -4.67
C ASN A 204 -28.00 -26.23 -5.31
N LEU A 205 -27.01 -26.93 -5.87
CA LEU A 205 -25.91 -26.31 -6.60
C LEU A 205 -26.41 -25.52 -7.81
N MET A 206 -27.30 -26.10 -8.63
CA MET A 206 -27.91 -25.38 -9.76
C MET A 206 -28.62 -24.10 -9.32
N ARG A 207 -29.39 -24.17 -8.21
CA ARG A 207 -30.07 -23.00 -7.64
C ARG A 207 -29.06 -21.93 -7.22
N SER A 208 -27.99 -22.31 -6.52
CA SER A 208 -26.95 -21.38 -6.08
C SER A 208 -26.21 -20.73 -7.26
N ILE A 209 -25.96 -21.48 -8.35
CA ILE A 209 -25.36 -20.94 -9.59
C ILE A 209 -26.25 -19.83 -10.17
N TYR A 210 -27.54 -20.11 -10.39
CA TYR A 210 -28.45 -19.12 -10.94
C TYR A 210 -28.66 -17.92 -10.01
N GLU A 211 -28.70 -18.15 -8.69
CA GLU A 211 -28.80 -17.08 -7.71
C GLU A 211 -27.56 -16.18 -7.75
N LEU A 212 -26.36 -16.75 -7.85
CA LEU A 212 -25.13 -15.99 -7.95
C LEU A 212 -25.06 -15.16 -9.23
N ILE A 213 -25.40 -15.75 -10.39
CA ILE A 213 -25.49 -15.00 -11.67
C ILE A 213 -26.42 -13.79 -11.52
N ARG A 214 -27.62 -14.02 -10.96
CA ARG A 214 -28.63 -12.97 -10.76
C ARG A 214 -28.13 -11.88 -9.82
N VAL A 215 -27.57 -12.25 -8.67
CA VAL A 215 -27.07 -11.30 -7.66
C VAL A 215 -25.89 -10.50 -8.19
N LYS A 216 -24.97 -11.11 -8.95
CA LYS A 216 -23.91 -10.39 -9.65
C LYS A 216 -24.48 -9.35 -10.63
N GLY A 217 -25.49 -9.73 -11.41
CA GLY A 217 -26.20 -8.80 -12.30
C GLY A 217 -26.82 -7.61 -11.56
N LEU A 218 -27.42 -7.84 -10.38
CA LEU A 218 -27.98 -6.78 -9.55
C LEU A 218 -26.93 -5.90 -8.86
N ALA A 219 -25.78 -6.47 -8.49
CA ALA A 219 -24.68 -5.74 -7.86
C ALA A 219 -23.89 -4.89 -8.86
N MET A 220 -23.81 -5.29 -10.13
CA MET A 220 -22.97 -4.67 -11.14
C MET A 220 -23.19 -3.15 -11.30
N PRO A 221 -24.43 -2.62 -11.36
CA PRO A 221 -24.66 -1.17 -11.44
C PRO A 221 -24.09 -0.40 -10.23
N TYR A 222 -24.10 -1.01 -9.03
CA TYR A 222 -23.50 -0.43 -7.83
C TYR A 222 -21.97 -0.42 -7.94
N ILE A 223 -21.37 -1.51 -8.43
CA ILE A 223 -19.93 -1.60 -8.67
C ILE A 223 -19.47 -0.53 -9.67
N VAL A 224 -20.20 -0.34 -10.77
CA VAL A 224 -19.88 0.66 -11.80
C VAL A 224 -19.93 2.08 -11.22
N ARG A 225 -20.98 2.41 -10.45
CA ARG A 225 -21.09 3.73 -9.80
C ARG A 225 -20.00 3.95 -8.76
N LEU A 226 -19.69 2.93 -7.97
CA LEU A 226 -18.61 3.00 -6.97
C LEU A 226 -17.25 3.23 -7.64
N ARG A 227 -17.01 2.60 -8.79
CA ARG A 227 -15.80 2.79 -9.58
C ARG A 227 -15.67 4.22 -10.11
N ALA A 228 -16.75 4.81 -10.62
CA ALA A 228 -16.74 6.21 -11.05
C ALA A 228 -16.38 7.16 -9.89
N ALA A 229 -16.99 6.95 -8.72
CA ALA A 229 -16.67 7.72 -7.52
C ALA A 229 -15.22 7.49 -7.03
N TYR A 230 -14.69 6.27 -7.12
CA TYR A 230 -13.29 5.98 -6.80
C TYR A 230 -12.30 6.71 -7.69
N LEU A 231 -12.54 6.72 -9.00
CA LEU A 231 -11.70 7.44 -9.95
C LEU A 231 -11.73 8.95 -9.68
N GLU A 232 -12.89 9.49 -9.31
CA GLU A 232 -13.02 10.90 -8.94
C GLU A 232 -12.21 11.25 -7.68
N VAL A 233 -12.29 10.42 -6.63
CA VAL A 233 -11.47 10.58 -5.42
C VAL A 233 -9.98 10.50 -5.75
N GLN A 234 -9.57 9.55 -6.59
CA GLN A 234 -8.17 9.45 -7.03
C GLN A 234 -7.70 10.71 -7.76
N ARG A 235 -8.53 11.25 -8.66
CA ARG A 235 -8.23 12.49 -9.37
C ARG A 235 -8.08 13.67 -8.41
N GLN A 236 -9.02 13.84 -7.48
CA GLN A 236 -8.96 14.91 -6.48
C GLN A 236 -7.71 14.80 -5.59
N CYS A 237 -7.33 13.59 -5.17
CA CYS A 237 -6.10 13.36 -4.42
C CYS A 237 -4.85 13.70 -5.24
N GLN A 238 -4.83 13.44 -6.54
CA GLN A 238 -3.71 13.82 -7.42
C GLN A 238 -3.62 15.34 -7.56
N GLU A 239 -4.74 16.01 -7.86
CA GLU A 239 -4.80 17.47 -7.95
C GLU A 239 -4.37 18.14 -6.64
N GLN A 240 -4.79 17.61 -5.49
CA GLN A 240 -4.38 18.14 -4.19
C GLN A 240 -2.87 17.98 -3.97
N LYS A 241 -2.30 16.81 -4.29
CA LYS A 241 -0.84 16.60 -4.21
C LYS A 241 -0.07 17.55 -5.13
N GLU A 242 -0.59 17.83 -6.32
CA GLU A 242 0.02 18.80 -7.24
C GLU A 242 -0.08 20.22 -6.72
N ARG A 243 -1.23 20.63 -6.17
CA ARG A 243 -1.38 21.94 -5.51
C ARG A 243 -0.42 22.11 -4.34
N GLU A 244 -0.27 21.09 -3.48
CA GLU A 244 0.70 21.11 -2.37
C GLU A 244 2.15 21.21 -2.86
N ARG A 245 2.49 20.54 -3.98
CA ARG A 245 3.82 20.66 -4.60
C ARG A 245 4.07 22.07 -5.13
N LEU A 246 3.10 22.63 -5.85
CA LEU A 246 3.20 23.99 -6.39
C LEU A 246 3.30 25.05 -5.29
N GLU A 247 2.55 24.87 -4.20
CA GLU A 247 2.62 25.76 -3.04
C GLU A 247 3.99 25.69 -2.34
N LYS A 248 4.56 24.49 -2.18
CA LYS A 248 5.92 24.33 -1.63
C LYS A 248 6.96 25.04 -2.49
N VAL A 249 6.90 24.89 -3.82
CA VAL A 249 7.81 25.57 -4.77
C VAL A 249 7.63 27.08 -4.68
N ARG A 250 6.39 27.57 -4.59
CA ARG A 250 6.11 29.01 -4.44
C ARG A 250 6.71 29.57 -3.15
N LEU A 251 6.49 28.90 -2.02
CA LEU A 251 7.05 29.30 -0.72
C LEU A 251 8.59 29.28 -0.72
N GLU A 252 9.19 28.32 -1.40
CA GLU A 252 10.65 28.26 -1.57
C GLU A 252 11.18 29.42 -2.43
N ASN A 253 10.51 29.73 -3.53
CA ASN A 253 10.85 30.88 -4.38
C ASN A 253 10.72 32.21 -3.63
N GLU A 254 9.65 32.42 -2.87
CA GLU A 254 9.47 33.61 -2.03
C GLU A 254 10.58 33.73 -0.96
N ARG A 255 10.99 32.61 -0.35
CA ARG A 255 12.15 32.57 0.58
C ARG A 255 13.45 32.92 -0.12
N ASN A 256 13.69 32.40 -1.32
CA ASN A 256 14.90 32.66 -2.09
C ASN A 256 14.97 34.12 -2.56
N GLU A 257 13.84 34.71 -2.95
CA GLU A 257 13.76 36.11 -3.32
C GLU A 257 14.00 37.03 -2.12
N LYS A 258 13.41 36.74 -0.95
CA LYS A 258 13.71 37.47 0.30
C LYS A 258 15.20 37.41 0.64
N LYS A 259 15.84 36.24 0.50
CA LYS A 259 17.29 36.09 0.68
C LYS A 259 18.09 36.92 -0.34
N ARG A 260 17.66 36.95 -1.61
CA ARG A 260 18.30 37.76 -2.66
C ARG A 260 18.22 39.25 -2.33
N LEU A 261 17.04 39.75 -1.99
CA LEU A 261 16.81 41.15 -1.62
C LEU A 261 17.61 41.55 -0.38
N ALA A 262 17.70 40.68 0.63
CA ALA A 262 18.52 40.93 1.83
C ALA A 262 20.01 41.02 1.49
N ARG A 263 20.53 40.14 0.62
CA ARG A 263 21.92 40.20 0.12
C ARG A 263 22.19 41.45 -0.69
N GLU A 264 21.24 41.90 -1.50
CA GLU A 264 21.39 43.13 -2.26
C GLU A 264 21.42 44.36 -1.35
N LYS A 265 20.56 44.39 -0.32
CA LYS A 265 20.57 45.45 0.69
C LYS A 265 21.90 45.54 1.42
N THR A 266 22.41 44.41 1.94
CA THR A 266 23.72 44.40 2.62
C THR A 266 24.87 44.78 1.68
N ARG A 267 24.80 44.40 0.40
CA ARG A 267 25.78 44.84 -0.60
C ARG A 267 25.75 46.36 -0.81
N ARG A 268 24.57 46.97 -0.90
CA ARG A 268 24.42 48.44 -1.03
C ARG A 268 24.91 49.17 0.21
N GLU A 269 24.57 48.69 1.41
CA GLU A 269 25.05 49.26 2.67
C GLU A 269 26.59 49.19 2.79
N ASN A 270 27.19 48.06 2.40
CA ASN A 270 28.64 47.92 2.37
C ASN A 270 29.29 48.87 1.34
N ALA A 271 28.71 49.00 0.15
CA ALA A 271 29.20 49.94 -0.86
C ALA A 271 29.16 51.39 -0.36
N GLN A 272 28.09 51.80 0.33
CA GLN A 272 28.00 53.13 0.96
C GLN A 272 29.07 53.32 2.05
N LYS A 273 29.30 52.31 2.91
CA LYS A 273 30.36 52.37 3.92
C LYS A 273 31.75 52.51 3.30
N VAL A 274 32.02 51.81 2.19
CA VAL A 274 33.28 51.94 1.45
C VAL A 274 33.41 53.34 0.86
N ALA A 275 32.38 53.86 0.19
CA ALA A 275 32.38 55.20 -0.39
C ALA A 275 32.60 56.30 0.68
N LEU A 276 31.99 56.16 1.87
CA LEU A 276 32.22 57.09 2.99
C LEU A 276 33.66 57.03 3.52
N LYS A 277 34.26 55.83 3.59
CA LYS A 277 35.66 55.66 3.98
C LYS A 277 36.62 56.24 2.95
N GLU A 278 36.35 56.06 1.67
CA GLU A 278 37.12 56.66 0.58
C GLU A 278 37.02 58.18 0.61
N ASP A 279 35.82 58.75 0.77
CA ASP A 279 35.66 60.21 0.88
C ASP A 279 36.38 60.78 2.12
N ALA A 280 36.31 60.09 3.27
CA ALA A 280 37.06 60.46 4.47
C ALA A 280 38.58 60.39 4.27
N ALA A 281 39.09 59.34 3.64
CA ALA A 281 40.52 59.20 3.31
C ALA A 281 40.98 60.29 2.33
N THR A 282 40.14 60.63 1.36
CA THR A 282 40.44 61.68 0.38
C THR A 282 40.47 63.07 1.04
N LYS A 283 39.55 63.35 1.97
CA LYS A 283 39.55 64.57 2.79
C LYS A 283 40.79 64.65 3.69
N ALA A 284 41.16 63.56 4.35
CA ALA A 284 42.38 63.49 5.17
C ALA A 284 43.65 63.75 4.34
N ARG A 285 43.73 63.17 3.13
CA ARG A 285 44.85 63.43 2.22
C ARG A 285 44.93 64.89 1.78
N LYS A 286 43.80 65.50 1.42
CA LYS A 286 43.74 66.94 1.08
C LYS A 286 44.15 67.83 2.26
N ALA A 287 43.78 67.46 3.49
CA ALA A 287 44.20 68.18 4.69
C ALA A 287 45.71 68.09 4.93
N LEU A 288 46.31 66.89 4.79
CA LEU A 288 47.75 66.71 4.89
C LEU A 288 48.53 67.46 3.80
N GLU A 289 48.03 67.44 2.55
CA GLU A 289 48.62 68.23 1.47
C GLU A 289 48.54 69.74 1.77
N ALA A 290 47.42 70.23 2.31
CA ALA A 290 47.28 71.63 2.72
C ALA A 290 48.24 72.01 3.87
N GLU A 291 48.41 71.16 4.88
CA GLU A 291 49.37 71.36 5.97
C GLU A 291 50.81 71.38 5.45
N ALA A 292 51.17 70.46 4.53
CA ALA A 292 52.49 70.44 3.90
C ALA A 292 52.76 71.71 3.08
N TRP A 293 51.77 72.20 2.35
CA TRP A 293 51.84 73.48 1.63
C TRP A 293 51.98 74.68 2.58
N ALA A 294 51.23 74.70 3.69
CA ALA A 294 51.36 75.74 4.71
C ALA A 294 52.75 75.74 5.36
N ALA A 295 53.30 74.56 5.67
CA ALA A 295 54.65 74.41 6.20
C ALA A 295 55.72 74.85 5.20
N TYR A 296 55.55 74.52 3.91
CA TYR A 296 56.43 75.00 2.84
C TYR A 296 56.41 76.53 2.73
N LEU A 297 55.22 77.14 2.70
CA LEU A 297 55.08 78.60 2.66
C LEU A 297 55.68 79.28 3.90
N ALA A 298 55.49 78.70 5.10
CA ALA A 298 56.10 79.22 6.33
C ALA A 298 57.63 79.11 6.30
N LYS A 299 58.19 78.01 5.79
CA LYS A 299 59.64 77.84 5.61
C LYS A 299 60.20 78.81 4.56
N SER A 300 59.50 78.99 3.45
CA SER A 300 59.86 79.98 2.42
C SER A 300 59.82 81.41 2.97
N LYS A 301 58.83 81.72 3.81
CA LYS A 301 58.75 83.02 4.49
C LYS A 301 59.91 83.23 5.46
N ARG A 302 60.27 82.21 6.25
CA ARG A 302 61.46 82.26 7.13
C ARG A 302 62.76 82.42 6.35
N GLN A 303 62.91 81.74 5.21
CA GLN A 303 64.07 81.94 4.34
C GLN A 303 64.12 83.36 3.77
N ARG A 304 62.97 83.94 3.37
CA ARG A 304 62.93 85.35 2.95
C ARG A 304 63.26 86.30 4.09
N GLU A 305 62.81 86.03 5.31
CA GLU A 305 63.14 86.82 6.50
C GLU A 305 64.63 86.66 6.89
N GLU A 306 65.24 85.48 6.69
CA GLU A 306 66.68 85.25 6.85
C GLU A 306 67.50 85.95 5.74
N ASP A 307 67.05 85.91 4.48
CA ASP A 307 67.68 86.61 3.35
C ASP A 307 67.55 88.15 3.50
N GLU A 308 66.43 88.64 4.03
CA GLU A 308 66.24 90.08 4.37
C GLU A 308 67.07 90.50 5.60
N ALA A 309 67.29 89.60 6.56
CA ALA A 309 68.18 89.86 7.70
C ALA A 309 69.64 89.99 7.25
N ASP A 310 70.10 89.19 6.29
CA ASP A 310 71.45 89.31 5.71
C ASP A 310 71.61 90.54 4.80
N HIS A 311 70.53 91.03 4.18
CA HIS A 311 70.55 92.30 3.43
C HIS A 311 70.39 93.57 4.29
N SER A 312 70.04 93.44 5.58
CA SER A 312 69.91 94.57 6.51
C SER A 312 71.22 95.01 7.20
N ARG A 313 72.34 94.30 6.98
CA ARG A 313 73.70 94.73 7.32
C ARG A 313 74.41 95.39 6.13
N GLY A 314 73.87 96.50 5.63
CA GLY A 314 74.63 97.31 4.68
C GLY A 314 73.90 98.45 4.01
N ALA A 315 73.63 99.55 4.70
CA ALA A 315 73.51 100.87 4.06
C ALA A 315 73.51 102.03 5.07
N LYS A 316 74.70 102.52 5.42
CA LYS A 316 74.89 103.86 6.00
C LYS A 316 75.43 104.75 4.87
N ARG A 317 74.61 105.69 4.38
CA ARG A 317 75.05 106.77 3.47
C ARG A 317 75.65 107.91 4.30
N VAL A 318 76.87 108.35 3.96
CA VAL A 318 77.36 109.72 4.24
C VAL A 318 78.31 110.16 3.11
N ASN A 319 78.03 111.35 2.57
CA ASN A 319 78.82 112.15 1.61
C ASN A 319 79.87 113.00 2.33
N LEU A 320 81.10 113.06 1.83
CA LEU A 320 82.10 114.16 1.90
C LEU A 320 83.09 113.87 0.74
N GLY A 321 83.57 114.76 -0.13
CA GLY A 321 83.79 116.21 -0.09
C GLY A 321 85.16 116.48 -0.75
N ASN A 322 85.21 117.36 -1.75
CA ASN A 322 86.38 117.75 -2.56
C ASN A 322 87.60 118.24 -1.76
N GLY A 323 88.79 118.09 -2.35
CA GLY A 323 89.99 118.87 -2.03
C GLY A 323 91.09 118.66 -3.08
N TYR A 324 91.46 119.76 -3.74
CA TYR A 324 92.63 120.07 -4.58
C TYR A 324 93.72 119.01 -4.83
#